data_AF-A0A1Q8ZQ05-F1
#
_entry.id   AF-A0A1Q8ZQ05-F1
#
_cell.length_a   1.000
_cell.length_b   1.000
_cell.length_c   1.000
_cell.angle_alpha   90.00
_cell.angle_beta   90.00
_cell.angle_gamma   90.00
#
_symmetry.space_group_name_H-M   'P 1'
#
loop_
_entity.id
_entity.type
_entity.pdbx_description
1 polymer ?
#
loop_
_entity_poly.entity_id
_entity_poly.type
_entity_poly.pdbx_seq_one_letter_code
_entity_poly.pdbx_strand_id
1 'polypeptide(L)'
;MHSSAWFHRIKAAQRDLIRLVGGIERAAEISSVSASHIGRMNNARDTDLMPISVVYALESECGVPVVTSAMAELSGRRLSDPDNDKAIGQGVVVAFSEVSRRAGDLISGGAVAISDMVVTPAEATKMDRDAAELQEGLAAFRKALAMVKATGGEKLGLHVVGGQP
;
A
#
# COMPACT_ATOMS: atom_id res chain seq x y z
N MET A 1 17.88 22.68 -19.39
CA MET A 1 18.27 21.29 -19.07
C MET A 1 17.03 20.43 -19.21
N HIS A 2 16.93 19.61 -20.24
CA HIS A 2 15.77 18.72 -20.43
C HIS A 2 15.76 17.71 -19.29
N SER A 3 14.89 17.94 -18.30
CA SER A 3 14.68 16.98 -17.24
C SER A 3 13.99 15.76 -17.86
N SER A 4 14.70 14.64 -17.84
CA SER A 4 14.29 13.37 -18.42
C SER A 4 12.97 12.88 -17.80
N ALA A 5 12.18 12.12 -18.57
CA ALA A 5 10.90 11.57 -18.08
C ALA A 5 11.03 10.82 -16.75
N TRP A 6 12.17 10.16 -16.52
CA TRP A 6 12.47 9.49 -15.25
C TRP A 6 12.49 10.45 -14.06
N PHE A 7 13.08 11.64 -14.21
CA PHE A 7 13.23 12.60 -13.12
C PHE A 7 11.86 13.13 -12.68
N HIS A 8 11.01 13.48 -13.65
CA HIS A 8 9.66 13.94 -13.36
C HIS A 8 8.80 12.86 -12.69
N ARG A 9 8.97 11.59 -13.09
CA ARG A 9 8.28 10.44 -12.46
C ARG A 9 8.72 10.23 -11.02
N ILE A 10 10.02 10.31 -10.73
CA ILE A 10 10.55 10.19 -9.36
C ILE A 10 10.12 11.37 -8.50
N LYS A 11 10.23 12.62 -9.00
CA LYS A 11 9.74 13.80 -8.26
C LYS A 11 8.25 13.73 -7.96
N ALA A 12 7.44 13.18 -8.88
CA ALA A 12 6.03 12.95 -8.61
C ALA A 12 5.82 11.98 -7.45
N ALA A 13 6.50 10.83 -7.49
CA ALA A 13 6.45 9.83 -6.42
C ALA A 13 6.88 10.39 -5.06
N GLN A 14 7.93 11.23 -5.01
CA GLN A 14 8.37 11.88 -3.77
C GLN A 14 7.30 12.79 -3.17
N ARG A 15 6.60 13.59 -4.00
CA ARG A 15 5.52 14.47 -3.51
C ARG A 15 4.36 13.66 -2.97
N ASP A 16 4.02 12.57 -3.64
CA ASP A 16 2.95 11.68 -3.21
C ASP A 16 3.31 10.98 -1.90
N LEU A 17 4.56 10.53 -1.75
CA LEU A 17 5.08 9.97 -0.50
C LEU A 17 5.02 10.99 0.65
N ILE A 18 5.46 12.23 0.42
CA ILE A 18 5.39 13.30 1.44
C ILE A 18 3.94 13.57 1.85
N ARG A 19 2.99 13.58 0.90
CA ARG A 19 1.56 13.73 1.25
C ARG A 19 1.03 12.55 2.05
N LEU A 20 1.41 11.33 1.67
CA LEU A 20 0.93 10.11 2.29
C LEU A 20 1.34 9.99 3.76
N VAL A 21 2.55 10.43 4.10
CA VAL A 21 3.04 10.44 5.49
C VAL A 21 2.52 11.62 6.32
N GLY A 22 1.71 12.54 5.76
CA GLY A 22 1.11 13.66 6.50
C GLY A 22 1.74 15.03 6.25
N GLY A 23 2.57 15.18 5.21
CA GLY A 23 3.11 16.47 4.76
C GLY A 23 4.57 16.71 5.17
N ILE A 24 5.04 17.95 4.92
CA ILE A 24 6.46 18.32 5.05
C ILE A 24 6.97 18.18 6.48
N GLU A 25 6.22 18.69 7.47
CA GLU A 25 6.64 18.65 8.88
C GLU A 25 6.74 17.21 9.38
N ARG A 26 5.72 16.39 9.12
CA ARG A 26 5.72 14.98 9.53
C ARG A 26 6.83 14.19 8.85
N ALA A 27 7.07 14.43 7.55
CA ALA A 27 8.18 13.82 6.84
C ALA A 27 9.56 14.22 7.40
N ALA A 28 9.71 15.46 7.87
CA ALA A 28 10.93 15.94 8.51
C ALA A 28 11.20 15.23 9.84
N GLU A 29 10.17 15.05 10.67
CA GLU A 29 10.24 14.30 11.93
C GLU A 29 10.69 12.85 11.72
N ILE A 30 10.06 12.13 10.79
CA ILE A 30 10.34 10.70 10.53
C ILE A 30 11.77 10.50 10.00
N SER A 31 12.21 11.39 9.10
CA SER A 31 13.46 11.20 8.36
C SER A 31 14.68 11.87 8.99
N SER A 32 14.51 12.64 10.07
CA SER A 32 15.58 13.47 10.68
C SER A 32 16.22 14.46 9.70
N VAL A 33 15.48 14.87 8.66
CA VAL A 33 15.88 15.88 7.68
C VAL A 33 15.09 17.16 7.95
N SER A 34 15.71 18.33 7.78
CA SER A 34 15.00 19.59 8.05
C SER A 34 13.78 19.81 7.12
N ALA A 35 12.73 20.42 7.65
CA ALA A 35 11.51 20.76 6.90
C ALA A 35 11.82 21.56 5.62
N SER A 36 12.79 22.48 5.67
CA SER A 36 13.25 23.24 4.50
C SER A 36 13.82 22.34 3.40
N HIS A 37 14.56 21.29 3.76
CA HIS A 37 15.13 20.36 2.79
C HIS A 37 14.06 19.41 2.22
N ILE A 38 13.13 18.92 3.05
CA ILE A 38 11.94 18.21 2.58
C ILE A 38 11.10 19.09 1.65
N GLY A 39 10.99 20.39 1.92
CA GLY A 39 10.31 21.36 1.06
C GLY A 39 10.93 21.46 -0.34
N ARG A 40 12.26 21.44 -0.44
CA ARG A 40 12.96 21.37 -1.75
C ARG A 40 12.67 20.05 -2.47
N MET A 41 12.71 18.93 -1.75
CA MET A 41 12.34 17.62 -2.31
C MET A 41 10.88 17.58 -2.80
N ASN A 42 9.97 18.29 -2.15
CA ASN A 42 8.56 18.42 -2.54
C ASN A 42 8.35 19.39 -3.73
N ASN A 43 9.24 20.35 -3.96
CA ASN A 43 9.11 21.32 -5.03
C ASN A 43 9.42 20.69 -6.40
N ALA A 44 8.45 20.72 -7.33
CA ALA A 44 8.60 20.14 -8.66
C ALA A 44 9.64 20.83 -9.55
N ARG A 45 9.97 22.10 -9.25
CA ARG A 45 10.99 22.89 -9.99
C ARG A 45 12.40 22.73 -9.43
N ASP A 46 12.51 22.18 -8.21
CA ASP A 46 13.78 21.96 -7.56
C ASP A 46 14.38 20.62 -7.99
N THR A 47 15.71 20.59 -8.12
CA THR A 47 16.47 19.41 -8.55
C THR A 47 16.72 18.41 -7.43
N ASP A 48 16.48 18.78 -6.17
CA ASP A 48 16.72 17.91 -5.02
C ASP A 48 15.83 16.65 -5.08
N LEU A 49 16.51 15.51 -5.21
CA LEU A 49 15.93 14.17 -5.08
C LEU A 49 16.05 13.70 -3.64
N MET A 50 15.07 12.92 -3.21
CA MET A 50 14.99 12.37 -1.87
C MET A 50 16.07 11.29 -1.71
N PRO A 51 16.95 11.38 -0.70
CA PRO A 51 17.91 10.33 -0.40
C PRO A 51 17.20 9.00 -0.13
N ILE A 52 17.83 7.89 -0.49
CA ILE A 52 17.23 6.56 -0.30
C ILE A 52 16.92 6.24 1.17
N SER A 53 17.70 6.78 2.11
CA SER A 53 17.42 6.67 3.55
C SER A 53 16.11 7.33 3.95
N VAL A 54 15.79 8.49 3.36
CA VAL A 54 14.52 9.20 3.58
C VAL A 54 13.37 8.43 2.94
N VAL A 55 13.56 7.94 1.71
CA VAL A 55 12.55 7.09 1.04
C VAL A 55 12.21 5.89 1.92
N TYR A 56 13.22 5.16 2.39
CA TYR A 56 13.04 3.99 3.23
C TYR A 56 12.28 4.32 4.53
N ALA A 57 12.67 5.39 5.23
CA ALA A 57 12.01 5.79 6.47
C ALA A 57 10.53 6.13 6.25
N LEU A 58 10.23 6.90 5.20
CA LEU A 58 8.85 7.32 4.91
C LEU A 58 7.98 6.18 4.38
N GLU A 59 8.51 5.31 3.52
CA GLU A 59 7.78 4.15 3.00
C GLU A 59 7.53 3.11 4.11
N SER A 60 8.46 2.96 5.05
CA SER A 60 8.28 2.09 6.23
C SER A 60 7.21 2.61 7.17
N GLU A 61 7.10 3.93 7.36
CA GLU A 61 6.06 4.55 8.19
C GLU A 61 4.66 4.33 7.59
N CYS A 62 4.50 4.50 6.27
CA CYS A 62 3.17 4.40 5.63
C CYS A 62 2.84 3.01 5.08
N GLY A 63 3.79 2.08 5.04
CA GLY A 63 3.61 0.74 4.48
C GLY A 63 3.38 0.72 2.96
N VAL A 64 3.69 1.81 2.23
CA VAL A 64 3.44 1.91 0.79
C VAL A 64 4.74 2.25 0.05
N PRO A 65 5.25 1.38 -0.85
CA PRO A 65 6.51 1.59 -1.57
C PRO A 65 6.34 2.52 -2.79
N VAL A 66 5.93 3.78 -2.58
CA VAL A 66 5.58 4.74 -3.65
C VAL A 66 6.74 5.06 -4.60
N VAL A 67 7.89 5.46 -4.06
CA VAL A 67 9.10 5.82 -4.82
C VAL A 67 9.80 4.54 -5.31
N THR A 68 9.84 3.50 -4.48
CA THR A 68 10.41 2.21 -4.84
C THR A 68 9.67 1.57 -6.04
N SER A 69 8.33 1.68 -6.08
CA SER A 69 7.53 1.26 -7.24
C SER A 69 7.84 2.07 -8.49
N ALA A 70 7.99 3.39 -8.36
CA ALA A 70 8.35 4.25 -9.48
C ALA A 70 9.73 3.90 -10.06
N MET A 71 10.71 3.56 -9.21
CA MET A 71 12.03 3.10 -9.64
C MET A 71 11.97 1.75 -10.38
N ALA A 72 11.15 0.82 -9.88
CA ALA A 72 10.94 -0.47 -10.54
C ALA A 72 10.32 -0.29 -11.94
N GLU A 73 9.24 0.51 -12.04
CA GLU A 73 8.56 0.81 -13.31
C GLU A 73 9.50 1.43 -14.35
N LEU A 74 10.31 2.41 -13.95
CA LEU A 74 11.30 3.04 -14.83
C LEU A 74 12.37 2.05 -15.32
N SER A 75 12.59 0.97 -14.56
CA SER A 75 13.50 -0.11 -14.90
C SER A 75 12.83 -1.25 -15.67
N GLY A 76 11.58 -1.07 -16.11
CA GLY A 76 10.78 -2.10 -16.79
C GLY A 76 10.43 -3.29 -15.91
N ARG A 77 10.52 -3.13 -14.59
CA ARG A 77 10.25 -4.17 -13.59
C ARG A 77 8.98 -3.83 -12.82
N ARG A 78 8.39 -4.84 -12.18
CA ARG A 78 7.31 -4.67 -11.22
C ARG A 78 7.80 -5.20 -9.87
N LEU A 79 7.41 -4.52 -8.79
CA LEU A 79 7.59 -5.08 -7.46
C LEU A 79 6.57 -6.22 -7.31
N SER A 80 7.09 -7.44 -7.21
CA SER A 80 6.35 -8.61 -6.75
C SER A 80 6.61 -8.77 -5.26
N ASP A 81 5.57 -9.02 -4.50
CA ASP A 81 5.69 -9.48 -3.14
C ASP A 81 5.37 -10.99 -3.18
N PRO A 82 6.30 -11.88 -2.77
CA PRO A 82 6.11 -13.34 -2.84
C PRO A 82 4.85 -13.85 -2.12
N ASP A 83 4.43 -13.17 -1.03
CA ASP A 83 3.20 -13.51 -0.32
C ASP A 83 1.96 -12.97 -1.05
N ASN A 84 2.13 -11.88 -1.80
CA ASN A 84 1.08 -11.25 -2.60
C ASN A 84 0.93 -11.88 -4.00
N ASP A 85 1.95 -12.54 -4.56
CA ASP A 85 1.90 -13.23 -5.85
C ASP A 85 1.01 -14.49 -5.79
N LYS A 86 0.89 -15.12 -4.62
CA LYS A 86 -0.09 -16.20 -4.38
C LYS A 86 -1.54 -15.71 -4.53
N ALA A 87 -1.80 -14.43 -4.25
CA ALA A 87 -3.12 -13.82 -4.42
C ALA A 87 -3.44 -13.46 -5.89
N ILE A 88 -2.43 -13.25 -6.74
CA ILE A 88 -2.61 -12.85 -8.15
C ILE A 88 -3.26 -13.97 -8.98
N GLY A 89 -3.11 -15.24 -8.58
CA GLY A 89 -3.80 -16.38 -9.20
C GLY A 89 -5.24 -16.60 -8.74
N GLN A 90 -5.70 -15.84 -7.75
CA GLN A 90 -7.01 -16.00 -7.13
C GLN A 90 -7.91 -14.85 -7.61
N GLY A 91 -8.71 -15.08 -8.65
CA GLY A 91 -9.55 -14.06 -9.29
C GLY A 91 -10.42 -13.24 -8.32
N VAL A 92 -11.06 -12.17 -8.81
CA VAL A 92 -11.72 -11.14 -7.98
C VAL A 92 -12.67 -11.68 -6.90
N VAL A 93 -13.32 -12.82 -7.15
CA VAL A 93 -14.21 -13.52 -6.21
C VAL A 93 -13.49 -13.97 -4.95
N VAL A 94 -12.28 -14.52 -5.09
CA VAL A 94 -11.50 -15.02 -3.96
C VAL A 94 -10.99 -13.86 -3.12
N ALA A 95 -10.46 -12.82 -3.76
CA ALA A 95 -10.02 -11.61 -3.07
C ALA A 95 -11.20 -10.93 -2.32
N PHE A 96 -12.39 -10.88 -2.91
CA PHE A 96 -13.59 -10.37 -2.24
C PHE A 96 -14.02 -11.25 -1.05
N SER A 97 -13.96 -12.57 -1.22
CA SER A 97 -14.32 -13.53 -0.16
C SER A 97 -13.39 -13.41 1.04
N GLU A 98 -12.09 -13.24 0.79
CA GLU A 98 -11.09 -13.08 1.86
C GLU A 98 -11.27 -11.75 2.62
N VAL A 99 -11.54 -10.65 1.90
CA VAL A 99 -11.91 -9.36 2.54
C VAL A 99 -13.16 -9.52 3.40
N SER A 100 -14.19 -10.21 2.88
CA SER A 100 -15.44 -10.41 3.59
C SER A 100 -15.26 -11.22 4.87
N ARG A 101 -14.44 -12.28 4.81
CA ARG A 101 -14.10 -13.11 5.97
C ARG A 101 -13.37 -12.28 7.04
N ARG A 102 -12.28 -11.58 6.67
CA ARG A 102 -11.49 -10.76 7.61
C ARG A 102 -12.30 -9.62 8.22
N ALA A 103 -13.17 -8.99 7.44
CA ALA A 103 -14.08 -7.97 7.95
C ALA A 103 -15.07 -8.56 8.97
N GLY A 104 -15.61 -9.75 8.70
CA GLY A 104 -16.45 -10.49 9.64
C GLY A 104 -15.75 -10.81 10.96
N ASP A 105 -14.50 -11.28 10.88
CA ASP A 105 -13.69 -11.60 12.07
C ASP A 105 -13.42 -10.36 12.92
N LEU A 106 -13.02 -9.24 12.29
CA LEU A 106 -12.81 -7.96 12.99
C LEU A 106 -14.11 -7.43 13.63
N ILE A 107 -15.23 -7.45 12.91
CA ILE A 107 -16.52 -6.96 13.41
C ILE A 107 -16.99 -7.83 14.58
N SER A 108 -16.93 -9.16 14.45
CA SER A 108 -17.36 -10.08 15.50
C SER A 108 -16.45 -9.98 16.73
N GLY A 109 -15.13 -9.92 16.53
CA GLY A 109 -14.16 -9.76 17.60
C GLY A 109 -14.32 -8.43 18.33
N GLY A 110 -14.47 -7.34 17.57
CA GLY A 110 -14.68 -6.00 18.10
C GLY A 110 -16.00 -5.87 18.86
N ALA A 111 -17.09 -6.50 18.39
CA ALA A 111 -18.36 -6.47 19.10
C ALA A 111 -18.28 -7.12 20.49
N VAL A 112 -17.52 -8.21 20.63
CA VAL A 112 -17.26 -8.85 21.93
C VAL A 112 -16.39 -7.95 22.80
N ALA A 113 -15.30 -7.43 22.26
CA ALA A 113 -14.34 -6.57 22.98
C ALA A 113 -14.94 -5.23 23.46
N ILE A 114 -16.01 -4.75 22.82
CA ILE A 114 -16.67 -3.49 23.19
C ILE A 114 -17.92 -3.75 24.05
N SER A 115 -18.30 -5.01 24.28
CA SER A 115 -19.58 -5.37 24.90
C SER A 115 -19.76 -4.87 26.33
N ASP A 116 -18.67 -4.74 27.10
CA ASP A 116 -18.64 -4.20 28.45
C ASP A 116 -18.29 -2.71 28.52
N MET A 117 -18.19 -2.06 27.35
CA MET A 117 -17.81 -0.65 27.18
C MET A 117 -16.38 -0.31 27.63
N VAL A 118 -15.50 -1.31 27.82
CA VAL A 118 -14.10 -1.11 28.20
C VAL A 118 -13.18 -1.92 27.29
N VAL A 119 -12.47 -1.25 26.38
CA VAL A 119 -11.47 -1.91 25.55
C VAL A 119 -10.15 -2.01 26.31
N THR A 120 -9.74 -3.24 26.63
CA THR A 120 -8.46 -3.50 27.30
C THR A 120 -7.27 -3.40 26.33
N PRO A 121 -6.02 -3.24 26.82
CA PRO A 121 -4.84 -3.24 25.96
C PRO A 121 -4.68 -4.52 25.13
N ALA A 122 -5.10 -5.67 25.68
CA ALA A 122 -5.04 -6.95 24.98
C ALA A 122 -6.05 -7.01 23.82
N GLU A 123 -7.27 -6.50 24.04
CA GLU A 123 -8.30 -6.42 23.00
C GLU A 123 -7.93 -5.41 21.92
N ALA A 124 -7.42 -4.24 22.30
CA ALA A 124 -6.90 -3.26 21.35
C ALA A 124 -5.79 -3.86 20.47
N THR A 125 -4.84 -4.59 21.07
CA THR A 125 -3.77 -5.28 20.33
C THR A 125 -4.31 -6.32 19.35
N LYS A 126 -5.35 -7.05 19.75
CA LYS A 126 -5.99 -8.05 18.87
C LYS A 126 -6.75 -7.36 17.73
N MET A 127 -7.57 -6.37 18.03
CA MET A 127 -8.33 -5.62 17.03
C MET A 127 -7.43 -4.90 16.03
N ASP A 128 -6.29 -4.37 16.48
CA ASP A 128 -5.29 -3.75 15.61
C ASP A 128 -4.66 -4.75 14.64
N ARG A 129 -4.34 -5.96 15.13
CA ARG A 129 -3.88 -7.06 14.28
C ARG A 129 -4.93 -7.47 13.25
N ASP A 130 -6.16 -7.70 13.69
CA ASP A 130 -7.27 -8.09 12.81
C ASP A 130 -7.55 -6.99 11.75
N ALA A 131 -7.39 -5.71 12.12
CA ALA A 131 -7.49 -4.58 11.22
C ALA A 131 -6.34 -4.50 10.21
N ALA A 132 -5.10 -4.77 10.64
CA ALA A 132 -3.93 -4.83 9.75
C ALA A 132 -4.09 -5.95 8.71
N GLU A 133 -4.56 -7.14 9.12
CA GLU A 133 -4.88 -8.23 8.20
C GLU A 133 -5.99 -7.83 7.21
N LEU A 134 -7.01 -7.10 7.65
CA LEU A 134 -8.05 -6.60 6.73
C LEU A 134 -7.49 -5.59 5.72
N GLN A 135 -6.57 -4.71 6.14
CA GLN A 135 -5.92 -3.74 5.24
C GLN A 135 -5.15 -4.44 4.12
N GLU A 136 -4.42 -5.50 4.43
CA GLU A 136 -3.73 -6.33 3.43
C GLU A 136 -4.71 -6.94 2.43
N GLY A 137 -5.81 -7.52 2.92
CA GLY A 137 -6.85 -8.12 2.07
C GLY A 137 -7.49 -7.08 1.14
N LEU A 138 -7.78 -5.88 1.65
CA LEU A 138 -8.32 -4.77 0.86
C LEU A 138 -7.35 -4.30 -0.23
N ALA A 139 -6.04 -4.27 0.07
CA ALA A 139 -5.03 -3.95 -0.93
C ALA A 139 -5.02 -4.98 -2.07
N ALA A 140 -5.08 -6.28 -1.74
CA ALA A 140 -5.19 -7.35 -2.73
C ALA A 140 -6.46 -7.24 -3.58
N PHE A 141 -7.62 -6.99 -2.96
CA PHE A 141 -8.89 -6.82 -3.67
C PHE A 141 -8.89 -5.61 -4.62
N ARG A 142 -8.33 -4.47 -4.20
CA ARG A 142 -8.18 -3.29 -5.08
C ARG A 142 -7.31 -3.58 -6.30
N LYS A 143 -6.24 -4.37 -6.13
CA LYS A 143 -5.38 -4.81 -7.24
C LYS A 143 -6.13 -5.75 -8.19
N ALA A 144 -6.88 -6.72 -7.67
CA ALA A 144 -7.74 -7.60 -8.47
C ALA A 144 -8.75 -6.79 -9.30
N LEU A 145 -9.43 -5.82 -8.70
CA LEU A 145 -10.34 -4.91 -9.41
C LEU A 145 -9.64 -4.06 -10.48
N ALA A 146 -8.39 -3.64 -10.25
CA ALA A 146 -7.61 -2.91 -11.25
C ALA A 146 -7.32 -3.78 -12.48
N MET A 147 -7.04 -5.07 -12.29
CA MET A 147 -6.88 -6.03 -13.39
C MET A 147 -8.18 -6.22 -14.18
N VAL A 148 -9.31 -6.43 -13.50
CA VAL A 148 -10.64 -6.52 -14.14
C VAL A 148 -10.93 -5.29 -15.00
N LYS A 149 -10.60 -4.09 -14.52
CA LYS A 149 -10.75 -2.84 -15.29
C LYS A 149 -9.85 -2.80 -16.52
N ALA A 150 -8.60 -3.26 -16.40
CA ALA A 150 -7.65 -3.28 -17.51
C ALA A 150 -8.02 -4.30 -18.61
N THR A 151 -8.65 -5.41 -18.24
CA THR A 151 -9.06 -6.48 -19.18
C THR A 151 -10.46 -6.27 -19.77
N GLY A 152 -11.17 -5.20 -19.39
CA GLY A 152 -12.51 -4.90 -19.88
C GLY A 152 -13.62 -5.73 -19.23
N GLY A 153 -13.38 -6.23 -18.01
CA GLY A 153 -14.27 -7.13 -17.28
C GLY A 153 -13.66 -8.52 -17.07
N GLU A 154 -14.20 -9.23 -16.09
CA GLU A 154 -13.88 -10.63 -15.81
C GLU A 154 -15.20 -11.40 -15.79
N LYS A 155 -15.31 -12.47 -16.58
CA LYS A 155 -16.43 -13.40 -16.41
C LYS A 155 -16.19 -14.14 -15.10
N LEU A 156 -17.06 -13.89 -14.11
CA LEU A 156 -17.06 -14.59 -12.84
C LEU A 156 -17.49 -16.05 -13.06
N GLY A 157 -16.55 -16.88 -13.50
CA GLY A 157 -16.72 -18.33 -13.61
C GLY A 157 -15.90 -19.00 -12.52
N LEU A 158 -16.50 -19.97 -11.82
CA LEU A 158 -15.74 -20.87 -10.96
C LEU A 158 -14.86 -21.75 -11.84
N HIS A 159 -13.59 -21.41 -11.98
CA HIS A 159 -12.61 -22.33 -12.53
C HIS A 159 -12.12 -23.24 -11.39
N VAL A 160 -12.43 -24.53 -11.48
CA VAL A 160 -11.90 -25.54 -10.56
C VAL A 160 -10.39 -25.60 -10.77
N VAL A 161 -9.63 -25.11 -9.80
CA VAL A 161 -8.17 -25.26 -9.78
C VAL A 161 -7.87 -26.70 -9.36
N GLY A 162 -7.58 -27.57 -10.33
CA GLY A 162 -7.24 -28.97 -10.06
C GLY A 162 -7.36 -29.98 -11.22
N GLY A 163 -7.77 -29.56 -12.42
CA GLY A 163 -7.80 -30.47 -13.58
C GLY A 163 -6.51 -30.43 -14.39
N GLN A 164 -5.57 -31.33 -14.13
CA GLN A 164 -4.61 -31.79 -15.15
C GLN A 164 -5.05 -33.17 -15.65
N PRO A 165 -4.82 -33.48 -16.95
CA PRO A 165 -5.23 -34.74 -17.58
C PRO A 165 -4.49 -35.96 -17.05
#